data_AF-A0A565BEW6-F1
#
_entry.id   AF-A0A565BEW6-F1
#
_cell.length_a   1.000
_cell.length_b   1.000
_cell.length_c   1.000
_cell.angle_alpha   90.00
_cell.angle_beta   90.00
_cell.angle_gamma   90.00
#
_symmetry.space_group_name_H-M   'P 1'
#
loop_
_entity.id
_entity.type
_entity.pdbx_description
1 polymer ?
#
loop_
_entity_poly.entity_id
_entity_poly.type
_entity_poly.pdbx_seq_one_letter_code
_entity_poly.pdbx_strand_id
1 'polypeptide(L)'
;MIHAKLVTAKNNVDLSHAAHTKAVNSGFADEAFKAVTNLIISDMNQTRIGAKQVEERLQDLMSSGSYPNFLRDLHATEKMADHVVANARLAVEQMNEAIADAEEWKVRARNVAGGRN
;
A
#
# COMPACT_ATOMS: atom_id res chain seq x y z
N MET A 1 8.24 -7.53 16.50
CA MET A 1 9.08 -6.30 16.58
C MET A 1 8.51 -5.23 15.66
N ILE A 2 8.28 -4.01 16.17
CA ILE A 2 7.70 -2.87 15.43
C ILE A 2 8.53 -2.50 14.18
N HIS A 3 9.87 -2.49 14.29
CA HIS A 3 10.74 -2.16 13.16
C HIS A 3 10.54 -3.08 11.93
N ALA A 4 10.42 -4.40 12.15
CA ALA A 4 10.18 -5.35 11.07
C ALA A 4 8.82 -5.13 10.37
N LYS A 5 7.80 -4.72 11.15
CA LYS A 5 6.48 -4.35 10.61
C LYS A 5 6.61 -3.13 9.68
N LEU A 6 7.36 -2.11 10.10
CA LEU A 6 7.58 -0.90 9.29
C LEU A 6 8.35 -1.17 7.99
N VAL A 7 9.39 -2.01 8.04
CA VAL A 7 10.11 -2.45 6.84
C VAL A 7 9.17 -3.17 5.88
N THR A 8 8.32 -4.07 6.40
CA THR A 8 7.33 -4.78 5.58
C THR A 8 6.35 -3.82 4.93
N ALA A 9 5.83 -2.84 5.67
CA ALA A 9 4.91 -1.85 5.13
C ALA A 9 5.55 -0.99 4.03
N LYS A 10 6.78 -0.52 4.24
CA LYS A 10 7.55 0.25 3.24
C LYS A 10 7.76 -0.56 1.96
N ASN A 11 8.21 -1.82 2.09
CA ASN A 11 8.41 -2.72 0.96
C ASN A 11 7.12 -2.96 0.17
N ASN A 12 5.99 -3.17 0.85
CA ASN A 12 4.70 -3.37 0.19
C ASN A 12 4.26 -2.13 -0.57
N VAL A 13 4.46 -0.94 0.01
CA VAL A 13 4.19 0.33 -0.69
C VAL A 13 5.06 0.43 -1.96
N ASP A 14 6.34 0.11 -1.87
CA ASP A 14 7.24 0.17 -3.03
C ASP A 14 6.85 -0.86 -4.11
N LEU A 15 6.45 -2.07 -3.71
CA LEU A 15 5.97 -3.12 -4.62
C LEU A 15 4.73 -2.67 -5.40
N SER A 16 3.73 -2.10 -4.73
CA SER A 16 2.51 -1.68 -5.40
C SER A 16 2.73 -0.45 -6.30
N HIS A 17 3.64 0.48 -5.94
CA HIS A 17 4.06 1.54 -6.87
C HIS A 17 4.79 1.00 -8.10
N ALA A 18 5.64 -0.01 -7.94
CA ALA A 18 6.33 -0.65 -9.05
C ALA A 18 5.34 -1.38 -9.99
N ALA A 19 4.37 -2.09 -9.41
CA ALA A 19 3.30 -2.76 -10.17
C ALA A 19 2.46 -1.77 -10.97
N HIS A 20 2.01 -0.68 -10.33
CA HIS A 20 1.30 0.41 -10.99
C HIS A 20 2.09 1.00 -12.17
N THR A 21 3.37 1.34 -11.94
CA THR A 21 4.23 1.93 -12.98
C THR A 21 4.39 0.99 -14.17
N LYS A 22 4.60 -0.31 -13.91
CA LYS A 22 4.68 -1.33 -14.96
C LYS A 22 3.36 -1.44 -15.74
N ALA A 23 2.22 -1.40 -15.07
CA ALA A 23 0.91 -1.47 -15.70
C ALA A 23 0.63 -0.28 -16.61
N VAL A 24 0.94 0.94 -16.14
CA VAL A 24 0.85 2.17 -16.93
C VAL A 24 1.73 2.07 -18.18
N ASN A 25 2.99 1.66 -18.02
CA ASN A 25 3.92 1.48 -19.14
C ASN A 25 3.48 0.39 -20.14
N SER A 26 2.68 -0.57 -19.68
CA SER A 26 2.08 -1.63 -20.53
C SER A 26 0.81 -1.17 -21.25
N GLY A 27 0.41 0.10 -21.07
CA GLY A 27 -0.73 0.72 -21.73
C GLY A 27 -2.07 0.34 -21.11
N PHE A 28 -2.13 0.06 -19.81
CA PHE A 28 -3.38 -0.20 -19.08
C PHE A 28 -4.01 1.07 -18.47
N ALA A 29 -3.43 2.24 -18.72
CA ALA A 29 -3.80 3.50 -18.05
C ALA A 29 -5.05 4.19 -18.64
N ASP A 30 -6.15 3.46 -18.78
CA ASP A 30 -7.45 4.07 -19.07
C ASP A 30 -8.00 4.85 -17.85
N GLU A 31 -9.10 5.59 -18.06
CA GLU A 31 -9.73 6.41 -17.01
C GLU A 31 -10.20 5.58 -15.80
N ALA A 32 -10.73 4.37 -16.04
CA ALA A 32 -11.24 3.51 -14.97
C ALA A 32 -10.10 2.95 -14.11
N PHE A 33 -9.03 2.45 -14.75
CA PHE A 33 -7.82 2.02 -14.08
C PHE A 33 -7.22 3.15 -13.25
N LYS A 34 -7.06 4.35 -13.83
CA LYS A 34 -6.54 5.52 -13.11
C LYS A 34 -7.39 5.90 -11.90
N ALA A 35 -8.72 5.86 -12.01
CA ALA A 35 -9.61 6.20 -10.91
C ALA A 35 -9.39 5.26 -9.71
N VAL A 36 -9.31 3.95 -9.97
CA VAL A 36 -9.07 2.94 -8.92
C VAL A 36 -7.65 3.07 -8.35
N THR A 37 -6.63 3.16 -9.20
CA THR A 37 -5.24 3.18 -8.73
C THR A 37 -4.87 4.47 -8.01
N ASN A 38 -5.52 5.60 -8.33
CA ASN A 38 -5.33 6.85 -7.58
C ASN A 38 -5.80 6.74 -6.13
N LEU A 39 -6.91 6.02 -5.86
CA LEU A 39 -7.37 5.77 -4.49
C LEU A 39 -6.36 4.91 -3.73
N ILE A 40 -5.89 3.83 -4.36
CA ILE A 40 -4.89 2.94 -3.77
C ILE A 40 -3.59 3.70 -3.46
N ILE A 41 -3.12 4.54 -4.39
CA ILE A 41 -1.92 5.39 -4.18
C ILE A 41 -2.13 6.38 -3.02
N SER A 42 -3.33 6.94 -2.87
CA SER A 42 -3.67 7.80 -1.74
C SER A 42 -3.54 7.06 -0.41
N ASP A 43 -4.07 5.84 -0.32
CA ASP A 43 -3.97 4.99 0.87
C ASP A 43 -2.53 4.58 1.18
N MET A 44 -1.71 4.36 0.15
CA MET A 44 -0.27 4.10 0.30
C MET A 44 0.49 5.30 0.85
N ASN A 45 0.13 6.52 0.43
CA ASN A 45 0.69 7.74 0.99
C ASN A 45 0.32 7.90 2.47
N GLN A 46 -0.93 7.61 2.85
CA GLN A 46 -1.35 7.59 4.25
C GLN A 46 -0.61 6.52 5.05
N THR A 47 -0.37 5.34 4.45
CA THR A 47 0.42 4.27 5.05
C THR A 47 1.86 4.69 5.34
N ARG A 48 2.51 5.42 4.40
CA ARG A 48 3.85 6.00 4.62
C ARG A 48 3.88 7.01 5.76
N ILE A 49 2.85 7.87 5.84
CA ILE A 49 2.71 8.84 6.94
C ILE A 49 2.54 8.09 8.28
N GLY A 50 1.66 7.10 8.33
CA GLY A 50 1.46 6.27 9.52
C GLY A 50 2.73 5.53 9.95
N ALA A 51 3.50 4.99 9.00
CA ALA A 51 4.79 4.35 9.27
C ALA A 51 5.77 5.33 9.93
N LYS A 52 5.86 6.56 9.42
CA LYS A 52 6.70 7.61 10.00
C LYS A 52 6.27 7.97 11.43
N GLN A 53 4.96 8.11 11.67
CA GLN A 53 4.44 8.38 13.01
C GLN A 53 4.76 7.25 14.01
N VAL A 54 4.73 5.99 13.57
CA VAL A 54 5.15 4.86 14.41
C VAL A 54 6.64 4.91 14.71
N GLU A 55 7.48 5.28 13.74
CA GLU A 55 8.93 5.45 13.95
C GLU A 55 9.22 6.54 14.98
N GLU A 56 8.59 7.70 14.85
CA GLU A 56 8.72 8.83 15.78
C GLU A 56 8.30 8.43 17.20
N ARG A 57 7.11 7.82 17.35
CA ARG A 57 6.63 7.36 18.66
C ARG A 57 7.55 6.32 19.29
N LEU A 58 8.10 5.41 18.49
CA LEU A 58 9.04 4.40 18.99
C LEU A 58 10.34 5.06 19.46
N GLN A 59 10.85 6.05 18.73
CA GLN A 59 12.03 6.82 19.14
C GLN A 59 11.79 7.60 20.44
N ASP A 60 10.63 8.24 20.58
CA ASP A 60 10.25 8.95 21.80
C ASP A 60 10.17 8.00 22.99
N LEU A 61 9.56 6.83 22.82
CA LEU A 61 9.49 5.79 23.85
C LEU A 61 10.87 5.29 24.26
N MET A 62 11.75 5.02 23.31
CA MET A 62 13.12 4.57 23.60
C MET A 62 13.95 5.66 24.31
N SER A 63 13.69 6.93 24.01
CA SER A 63 14.42 8.07 24.58
C SER A 63 13.92 8.48 25.97
N SER A 64 12.64 8.27 26.26
CA SER A 64 12.00 8.63 27.54
C SER A 64 12.24 7.60 28.66
N GLY A 65 12.69 6.39 28.31
CA GLY A 65 12.96 5.33 29.29
C GLY A 65 11.68 4.80 29.95
N SER A 66 11.79 4.33 31.20
CA SER A 66 10.64 3.78 31.93
C SER A 66 9.86 4.88 32.64
N TYR A 67 8.58 5.02 32.29
CA TYR A 67 7.65 5.95 32.94
C TYR A 67 6.30 5.26 33.23
N PRO A 68 5.49 5.79 34.17
CA PRO A 68 4.15 5.26 34.41
C PRO A 68 3.33 5.43 33.13
N ASN A 69 2.98 4.32 32.47
CA ASN A 69 2.33 4.17 31.15
C ASN A 69 3.22 3.74 29.96
N PHE A 70 4.54 3.55 30.13
CA PHE A 70 5.42 3.11 29.04
C PHE A 70 4.88 1.89 28.28
N LEU A 71 4.48 0.82 29.00
CA LEU A 71 3.96 -0.40 28.37
C LEU A 71 2.65 -0.18 27.61
N ARG A 72 1.78 0.71 28.11
CA ARG A 72 0.53 1.05 27.44
C ARG A 72 0.81 1.76 26.12
N ASP A 73 1.74 2.72 26.13
CA ASP A 73 2.07 3.53 24.97
C ASP A 73 2.89 2.74 23.94
N LEU A 74 3.75 1.82 24.40
CA LEU A 74 4.42 0.83 23.56
C LEU A 74 3.42 -0.08 22.86
N HIS A 75 2.43 -0.62 23.59
CA HIS A 75 1.37 -1.46 23.01
C HIS A 75 0.51 -0.69 22.01
N ALA A 76 0.16 0.56 22.30
CA ALA A 76 -0.55 1.42 21.36
C ALA A 76 0.26 1.65 20.07
N THR A 77 1.57 1.88 20.19
CA THR A 77 2.49 2.03 19.06
C THR A 77 2.60 0.74 18.27
N GLU A 78 2.60 -0.42 18.93
CA GLU A 78 2.56 -1.72 18.26
C GLU A 78 1.28 -1.94 17.44
N LYS A 79 0.10 -1.58 17.98
CA LYS A 79 -1.16 -1.64 17.24
C LYS A 79 -1.16 -0.72 16.02
N MET A 80 -0.62 0.49 16.14
CA MET A 80 -0.45 1.38 14.98
C MET A 80 0.43 0.74 13.91
N ALA A 81 1.52 0.08 14.31
CA ALA A 81 2.37 -0.65 13.37
C ALA A 81 1.63 -1.80 12.67
N ASP A 82 0.74 -2.51 13.36
CA ASP A 82 -0.11 -3.55 12.77
C ASP A 82 -1.08 -2.97 11.73
N HIS A 83 -1.73 -1.85 12.04
CA HIS A 83 -2.61 -1.16 11.09
C HIS A 83 -1.86 -0.69 9.83
N VAL A 84 -0.66 -0.13 10.01
CA VAL A 84 0.20 0.29 8.89
C VAL A 84 0.55 -0.91 7.99
N VAL A 85 0.89 -2.06 8.55
CA VAL A 85 1.17 -3.27 7.76
C VAL A 85 -0.07 -3.79 7.05
N ALA A 86 -1.22 -3.83 7.74
CA ALA A 86 -2.47 -4.29 7.15
C ALA A 86 -2.87 -3.43 5.94
N ASN A 87 -2.81 -2.10 6.08
CA ASN A 87 -3.10 -1.18 4.98
C ASN A 87 -2.12 -1.35 3.81
N ALA A 88 -0.82 -1.52 4.10
CA ALA A 88 0.18 -1.74 3.07
C ALA A 88 -0.08 -3.03 2.28
N ARG A 89 -0.52 -4.12 2.95
CA ARG A 89 -0.87 -5.38 2.31
C ARG A 89 -2.12 -5.25 1.44
N LEU A 90 -3.16 -4.63 1.98
CA LEU A 90 -4.40 -4.39 1.25
C LEU A 90 -4.16 -3.57 -0.03
N ALA A 91 -3.31 -2.55 0.05
CA ALA A 91 -2.96 -1.75 -1.13
C ALA A 91 -2.22 -2.54 -2.21
N VAL A 92 -1.42 -3.56 -1.84
CA VAL A 92 -0.79 -4.48 -2.81
C VAL A 92 -1.83 -5.38 -3.45
N GLU A 93 -2.72 -5.96 -2.64
CA GLU A 93 -3.80 -6.84 -3.12
C GLU A 93 -4.71 -6.09 -4.11
N GLN A 94 -5.21 -4.92 -3.72
CA GLN A 94 -6.08 -4.10 -4.56
C GLN A 94 -5.37 -3.61 -5.84
N MET A 95 -4.08 -3.31 -5.79
CA MET A 95 -3.33 -2.91 -6.99
C MET A 95 -3.21 -4.08 -7.97
N ASN A 96 -2.93 -5.29 -7.47
CA ASN A 96 -2.85 -6.47 -8.32
C ASN A 96 -4.20 -6.80 -8.95
N GLU A 97 -5.29 -6.68 -8.20
CA GLU A 97 -6.66 -6.84 -8.73
C GLU A 97 -6.97 -5.82 -9.82
N ALA A 98 -6.69 -4.53 -9.57
CA ALA A 98 -6.91 -3.47 -10.56
C ALA A 98 -6.12 -3.71 -11.86
N ILE A 99 -4.90 -4.25 -11.75
CA ILE A 99 -4.07 -4.61 -12.91
C ILE A 99 -4.67 -5.81 -13.66
N ALA A 100 -5.10 -6.85 -12.95
CA ALA A 100 -5.70 -8.03 -13.55
C ALA A 100 -7.00 -7.68 -14.30
N ASP A 101 -7.84 -6.83 -13.72
CA ASP A 101 -9.07 -6.34 -14.35
C ASP A 101 -8.76 -5.56 -15.63
N ALA A 102 -7.76 -4.68 -15.60
CA ALA A 102 -7.36 -3.91 -16.78
C ALA A 102 -6.75 -4.80 -17.89
N GLU A 103 -6.00 -5.83 -17.51
CA GLU A 103 -5.49 -6.83 -18.44
C GLU A 103 -6.63 -7.59 -19.13
N GLU A 104 -7.62 -8.05 -18.35
CA GLU A 104 -8.78 -8.77 -18.88
C GLU A 104 -9.59 -7.88 -19.85
N TRP A 105 -9.85 -6.63 -19.47
CA TRP A 105 -10.55 -5.68 -20.32
C TRP A 105 -9.85 -5.46 -21.66
N LYS A 106 -8.52 -5.33 -21.66
CA LYS A 106 -7.74 -5.15 -22.89
C LYS A 106 -7.84 -6.37 -23.81
N VAL A 107 -7.82 -7.58 -23.25
CA VAL A 107 -8.00 -8.82 -24.01
C VAL A 107 -9.40 -8.88 -24.63
N ARG A 108 -10.44 -8.61 -23.84
CA ARG A 108 -11.83 -8.57 -24.32
C ARG A 108 -12.03 -7.54 -25.44
N ALA A 109 -11.52 -6.32 -25.26
CA ALA A 109 -11.60 -5.27 -26.27
C ALA A 109 -10.92 -5.66 -27.59
N ARG A 110 -9.77 -6.34 -27.53
CA ARG A 110 -9.07 -6.87 -28.71
C ARG A 110 -9.89 -7.94 -29.44
N ASN A 111 -10.51 -8.86 -28.70
CA ASN A 111 -11.33 -9.93 -29.27
C ASN A 111 -12.60 -9.39 -29.95
N VAL A 112 -13.24 -8.37 -29.37
CA VAL A 112 -14.39 -7.68 -29.97
C VAL A 112 -14.01 -6.93 -31.24
N ALA A 113 -12.82 -6.30 -31.27
CA ALA A 113 -12.33 -5.59 -32.46
C ALA A 113 -11.91 -6.53 -33.61
N GLY A 114 -11.42 -7.75 -33.30
CA GLY A 114 -10.98 -8.74 -34.29
C GLY A 114 -12.09 -9.66 -34.84
N GLY A 115 -13.28 -9.65 -34.25
CA GLY A 115 -14.41 -10.52 -34.62
C GLY A 115 -15.37 -9.98 -35.68
N ARG A 116 -15.05 -8.84 -36.31
CA ARG A 116 -15.81 -8.26 -37.43
C ARG A 116 -15.02 -8.42 -38.73
N ASN A 117 -14.99 -9.64 -39.28
CA ASN A 117 -14.64 -9.90 -40.68
C ASN A 117 -15.69 -10.83 -41.28
#